data_AF-A0A9D7YFG1-F1
#
_entry.id   AF-A0A9D7YFG1-F1
#
_cell.length_a   1.000
_cell.length_b   1.000
_cell.length_c   1.000
_cell.angle_alpha   90.00
_cell.angle_beta   90.00
_cell.angle_gamma   90.00
#
_symmetry.space_group_name_H-M   'P 1'
#
loop_
_entity.id
_entity.type
_entity.pdbx_description
1 polymer ?
#
loop_
_entity_poly.entity_id
_entity_poly.type
_entity_poly.pdbx_seq_one_letter_code
_entity_poly.pdbx_strand_id
1 'polypeptide(L)'
;MKTLIYTILFLNISTYVLGQSITLDPKTTQAAGIQVNSDLAFKKEKRETANGGWANYPRDNSSVLIFEGGGSLNGIADGQDGLIVYVFNGYPTGATTTGQLLLQHENASSTSSNRILTPNGTDFPVGNGGTALIYDSSKQRWRVATPEQLGSGGSFSGWGLSGNAGTNPSTNFIGTTDNTELNIRTNNVERVTVNSAGNVGIGSPSPTTKLEVTGDFRLNKKTTINTVGTQNALDRLGAPIIYFNTTGTVTLNGIAGGSDGMILYLYTSSSNTLILNNETSPAAFNDQIVTHTGGTLTITGRGGVTLLYENSGWRVIGYAE
;
A
#
# COMPACT_ATOMS: atom_id res chain seq x y z
N MET A 1 18.80 5.20 51.72
CA MET A 1 18.41 3.84 51.28
C MET A 1 16.94 3.87 50.93
N LYS A 2 16.55 3.65 49.66
CA LYS A 2 15.16 3.55 49.22
C LYS A 2 14.82 2.07 49.03
N THR A 3 13.80 1.61 49.74
CA THR A 3 13.25 0.25 49.73
C THR A 3 12.44 0.02 48.44
N LEU A 4 12.72 -1.07 47.70
CA LEU A 4 11.83 -1.58 46.65
C LEU A 4 11.07 -2.79 47.19
N ILE A 5 9.74 -2.70 47.19
CA ILE A 5 8.80 -3.77 47.52
C ILE A 5 8.51 -4.52 46.21
N TYR A 6 8.81 -5.82 46.16
CA TYR A 6 8.39 -6.68 45.05
C TYR A 6 7.03 -7.30 45.37
N THR A 7 6.04 -7.08 44.50
CA THR A 7 4.73 -7.73 44.53
C THR A 7 4.89 -9.20 44.14
N ILE A 8 4.65 -10.12 45.07
CA ILE A 8 4.58 -11.56 44.80
C ILE A 8 3.13 -11.89 44.40
N LEU A 9 2.95 -12.38 43.18
CA LEU A 9 1.68 -12.91 42.68
C LEU A 9 1.42 -14.28 43.34
N PHE A 10 0.44 -14.37 44.24
CA PHE A 10 0.03 -15.65 44.80
C PHE A 10 -0.92 -16.37 43.83
N LEU A 11 -0.43 -17.43 43.18
CA LEU A 11 -1.28 -18.40 42.50
C LEU A 11 -1.80 -19.39 43.55
N ASN A 12 -3.11 -19.36 43.84
CA ASN A 12 -3.75 -20.28 44.75
C ASN A 12 -3.87 -21.67 44.08
N ILE A 13 -2.86 -22.51 44.26
CA ILE A 13 -2.93 -23.93 43.88
C ILE A 13 -3.42 -24.68 45.12
N SER A 14 -4.70 -25.05 45.10
CA SER A 14 -5.30 -25.89 46.14
C SER A 14 -4.80 -27.33 45.98
N THR A 15 -3.70 -27.66 46.64
CA THR A 15 -3.37 -29.04 46.99
C THR A 15 -2.78 -29.08 48.39
N TYR A 16 -3.49 -29.79 49.26
CA TYR A 16 -3.26 -29.95 50.69
C TYR A 16 -1.97 -30.75 50.95
N VAL A 17 -0.84 -30.08 51.19
CA VAL A 17 0.30 -30.68 51.90
C VAL A 17 0.90 -29.62 52.82
N LEU A 18 0.69 -29.81 54.12
CA LEU A 18 1.18 -28.93 55.19
C LEU A 18 2.71 -28.84 55.17
N GLY A 19 3.25 -27.62 55.08
CA GLY A 19 4.54 -27.29 55.70
C GLY A 19 5.80 -27.31 54.85
N GLN A 20 5.73 -27.33 53.51
CA GLN A 20 6.92 -27.06 52.68
C GLN A 20 6.76 -25.76 51.87
N SER A 21 7.63 -24.78 52.16
CA SER A 21 7.81 -23.60 51.33
C SER A 21 8.42 -24.04 50.00
N ILE A 22 7.70 -23.89 48.89
CA ILE A 22 8.25 -24.12 47.55
C ILE A 22 9.08 -22.88 47.19
N THR A 23 10.40 -22.97 47.32
CA THR A 23 11.33 -21.96 46.80
C THR A 23 11.66 -22.33 45.36
N LEU A 24 11.10 -21.61 44.39
CA LEU A 24 11.56 -21.69 43.00
C LEU A 24 12.85 -20.86 42.89
N ASP A 25 14.02 -21.53 42.91
CA ASP A 25 15.29 -20.92 42.52
C ASP A 25 15.40 -20.97 40.98
N PRO A 26 15.38 -19.82 40.27
CA PRO A 26 15.49 -19.81 38.82
C PRO A 26 16.89 -20.19 38.30
N LYS A 27 17.87 -20.48 39.17
CA LYS A 27 19.26 -20.76 38.77
C LYS A 27 19.81 -22.14 39.09
N THR A 28 19.09 -23.01 39.80
CA THR A 28 19.61 -24.34 40.12
C THR A 28 18.69 -25.47 39.64
N THR A 29 19.30 -26.41 38.94
CA THR A 29 18.68 -27.62 38.38
C THR A 29 18.02 -28.47 39.45
N GLN A 30 16.75 -28.83 39.19
CA GLN A 30 15.98 -29.97 39.69
C GLN A 30 15.80 -30.07 41.22
N ALA A 31 14.60 -29.72 41.69
CA ALA A 31 13.99 -30.45 42.80
C ALA A 31 13.39 -31.77 42.26
N ALA A 32 13.77 -32.89 42.85
CA ALA A 32 13.28 -34.22 42.47
C ALA A 32 11.75 -34.27 42.57
N GLY A 33 11.08 -34.57 41.46
CA GLY A 33 9.64 -34.88 41.43
C GLY A 33 8.72 -33.86 40.75
N ILE A 34 9.21 -32.68 40.35
CA ILE A 34 8.41 -31.72 39.56
C ILE A 34 8.94 -31.72 38.12
N GLN A 35 8.23 -32.41 37.22
CA GLN A 35 8.44 -32.24 35.79
C GLN A 35 7.78 -30.92 35.36
N VAL A 36 8.56 -29.84 35.39
CA VAL A 36 8.19 -28.62 34.66
C VAL A 36 8.23 -29.00 33.18
N ASN A 37 7.08 -28.93 32.52
CA ASN A 37 6.96 -29.24 31.10
C ASN A 37 8.07 -28.51 30.35
N SER A 38 8.85 -29.22 29.53
CA SER A 38 10.08 -28.70 28.89
C SER A 38 9.85 -27.48 27.99
N ASP A 39 8.59 -27.19 27.72
CA ASP A 39 8.09 -26.10 26.89
C ASP A 39 7.84 -24.80 27.67
N LEU A 40 7.80 -24.84 29.01
CA LEU A 40 7.43 -23.69 29.87
C LEU A 40 8.58 -23.14 30.74
N ALA A 41 9.75 -23.76 30.74
CA ALA A 41 10.93 -23.16 31.35
C ALA A 41 11.57 -22.18 30.35
N PHE A 42 11.64 -20.89 30.66
CA PHE A 42 12.54 -19.96 29.97
C PHE A 42 13.96 -20.55 30.05
N LYS A 43 14.41 -21.18 28.98
CA LYS A 43 15.70 -21.87 28.91
C LYS A 43 16.79 -20.81 28.95
N LYS A 44 17.31 -20.49 30.14
CA LYS A 44 18.59 -19.80 30.42
C LYS A 44 18.81 -18.43 29.73
N GLU A 45 19.16 -17.41 30.50
CA GLU A 45 19.69 -16.16 29.94
C GLU A 45 21.23 -16.26 29.77
N LYS A 46 21.77 -15.65 28.71
CA LYS A 46 23.21 -15.42 28.55
C LYS A 46 23.47 -13.92 28.42
N ARG A 47 24.34 -13.39 29.28
CA ARG A 47 24.71 -11.97 29.34
C ARG A 47 26.11 -11.78 28.81
N GLU A 48 26.30 -10.74 28.01
CA GLU A 48 27.58 -10.31 27.47
C GLU A 48 27.83 -8.86 27.87
N THR A 49 28.92 -8.64 28.62
CA THR A 49 29.24 -7.33 29.20
C THR A 49 30.29 -6.58 28.39
N ALA A 50 31.05 -7.27 27.53
CA ALA A 50 32.02 -6.64 26.66
C ALA A 50 31.33 -5.94 25.48
N ASN A 51 32.01 -4.95 24.89
CA ASN A 51 31.69 -4.47 23.55
C ASN A 51 32.45 -5.35 22.54
N GLY A 52 31.81 -5.79 21.47
CA GLY A 52 32.45 -6.66 20.49
C GLY A 52 31.72 -6.79 19.16
N GLY A 53 32.37 -7.48 18.22
CA GLY A 53 31.78 -7.95 16.96
C GLY A 53 31.57 -9.46 17.01
N TRP A 54 30.42 -9.91 17.47
CA TRP A 54 30.13 -11.32 17.73
C TRP A 54 29.71 -12.05 16.46
N ALA A 55 30.64 -12.79 15.87
CA ALA A 55 30.36 -13.73 14.79
C ALA A 55 30.05 -15.13 15.37
N ASN A 56 29.04 -15.79 14.80
CA ASN A 56 28.63 -17.15 15.21
C ASN A 56 28.43 -17.30 16.73
N TYR A 57 27.80 -16.30 17.36
CA TYR A 57 27.73 -16.22 18.82
C TYR A 57 27.11 -17.50 19.41
N PRO A 58 27.82 -18.22 20.29
CA PRO A 58 27.33 -19.49 20.82
C PRO A 58 26.16 -19.22 21.76
N ARG A 59 25.03 -19.86 21.46
CA ARG A 59 23.80 -19.67 22.21
C ARG A 59 23.79 -20.41 23.55
N ASP A 60 24.56 -21.49 23.68
CA ASP A 60 24.66 -22.32 24.89
C ASP A 60 23.30 -22.74 25.48
N ASN A 61 22.36 -23.06 24.57
CA ASN A 61 20.96 -23.35 24.85
C ASN A 61 20.12 -22.22 25.48
N SER A 62 20.62 -20.98 25.50
CA SER A 62 19.88 -19.81 25.96
C SER A 62 18.81 -19.34 24.97
N SER A 63 17.60 -19.07 25.44
CA SER A 63 16.52 -18.46 24.67
C SER A 63 16.52 -16.93 24.79
N VAL A 64 17.32 -16.39 25.70
CA VAL A 64 17.50 -14.95 25.93
C VAL A 64 18.99 -14.61 25.90
N LEU A 65 19.36 -13.68 25.04
CA LEU A 65 20.69 -13.09 24.94
C LEU A 65 20.60 -11.62 25.33
N ILE A 66 21.51 -11.15 26.17
CA ILE A 66 21.52 -9.77 26.65
C ILE A 66 22.93 -9.22 26.42
N PHE A 67 23.04 -8.14 25.66
CA PHE A 67 24.31 -7.48 25.38
C PHE A 67 24.32 -6.13 26.08
N GLU A 68 25.13 -6.01 27.12
CA GLU A 68 25.20 -4.85 28.01
C GLU A 68 26.31 -3.87 27.60
N GLY A 69 27.32 -4.33 26.85
CA GLY A 69 28.45 -3.52 26.38
C GLY A 69 28.24 -2.79 25.04
N GLY A 70 27.09 -2.96 24.37
CA GLY A 70 26.88 -2.49 23.00
C GLY A 70 27.67 -3.30 21.95
N GLY A 71 27.69 -2.88 20.68
CA GLY A 71 28.53 -3.52 19.66
C GLY A 71 27.74 -4.12 18.50
N SER A 72 28.24 -5.18 17.89
CA SER A 72 27.64 -5.79 16.70
C SER A 72 27.47 -7.29 16.84
N LEU A 73 26.25 -7.78 16.66
CA LEU A 73 25.96 -9.20 16.55
C LEU A 73 25.85 -9.57 15.06
N ASN A 74 26.81 -10.34 14.58
CA ASN A 74 26.94 -10.72 13.17
C ASN A 74 26.32 -12.08 12.88
N GLY A 75 26.00 -12.87 13.92
CA GLY A 75 25.33 -14.15 13.79
C GLY A 75 25.24 -14.94 15.08
N ILE A 76 24.36 -15.93 15.12
CA ILE A 76 24.13 -16.82 16.26
C ILE A 76 24.33 -18.27 15.80
N ALA A 77 25.02 -19.08 16.60
CA ALA A 77 25.24 -20.49 16.32
C ALA A 77 23.96 -21.34 16.51
N ASP A 78 23.89 -22.44 15.75
CA ASP A 78 22.96 -23.56 15.94
C ASP A 78 21.46 -23.23 15.91
N GLY A 79 20.97 -22.92 14.71
CA GLY A 79 19.54 -22.72 14.44
C GLY A 79 18.81 -24.01 14.05
N GLN A 80 17.60 -24.19 14.58
CA GLN A 80 16.61 -25.17 14.10
C GLN A 80 15.38 -24.40 13.64
N ASP A 81 14.68 -24.87 12.62
CA ASP A 81 13.57 -24.14 12.04
C ASP A 81 12.54 -23.70 13.10
N GLY A 82 12.16 -22.42 13.09
CA GLY A 82 11.22 -21.86 14.05
C GLY A 82 11.80 -21.57 15.44
N LEU A 83 13.09 -21.85 15.69
CA LEU A 83 13.73 -21.50 16.97
C LEU A 83 13.73 -19.98 17.17
N ILE A 84 13.20 -19.54 18.32
CA ILE A 84 13.14 -18.13 18.70
C ILE A 84 14.20 -17.83 19.77
N VAL A 85 14.93 -16.73 19.56
CA VAL A 85 15.89 -16.18 20.51
C VAL A 85 15.58 -14.70 20.72
N TYR A 86 15.35 -14.31 21.97
CA TYR A 86 15.19 -12.90 22.33
C TYR A 86 16.55 -12.27 22.57
N VAL A 87 16.81 -11.15 21.90
CA VAL A 87 18.06 -10.39 21.98
C VAL A 87 17.77 -9.02 22.56
N PHE A 88 18.27 -8.76 23.77
CA PHE A 88 18.11 -7.49 24.45
C PHE A 88 19.38 -6.66 24.35
N ASN A 89 19.18 -5.37 24.08
CA ASN A 89 20.20 -4.37 24.31
C ASN A 89 20.07 -3.91 25.77
N GLY A 90 21.03 -4.29 26.60
CA GLY A 90 21.11 -3.92 28.02
C GLY A 90 21.88 -2.63 28.28
N TYR A 91 22.28 -1.91 27.23
CA TYR A 91 23.04 -0.67 27.36
C TYR A 91 22.19 0.44 28.00
N PRO A 92 22.65 1.08 29.09
CA PRO A 92 21.84 2.05 29.85
C PRO A 92 21.50 3.30 29.04
N THR A 93 20.26 3.75 29.19
CA THR A 93 19.74 4.98 28.56
C THR A 93 20.55 6.21 28.98
N GLY A 94 21.12 6.93 28.01
CA GLY A 94 21.78 8.23 28.23
C GLY A 94 23.27 8.30 27.87
N ALA A 95 23.90 7.18 27.53
CA ALA A 95 25.23 7.22 26.93
C ALA A 95 25.12 7.49 25.41
N THR A 96 26.00 8.34 24.90
CA THR A 96 26.03 8.81 23.51
C THR A 96 26.10 7.63 22.53
N THR A 97 25.76 7.86 21.26
CA THR A 97 25.46 6.92 20.15
C THR A 97 26.48 5.80 19.84
N THR A 98 27.47 5.57 20.69
CA THR A 98 28.57 4.60 20.53
C THR A 98 28.31 3.25 21.22
N GLY A 99 27.15 3.02 21.84
CA GLY A 99 26.85 1.81 22.62
C GLY A 99 25.60 1.02 22.25
N GLN A 100 24.98 1.29 21.10
CA GLN A 100 23.83 0.49 20.63
C GLN A 100 24.30 -0.87 20.11
N LEU A 101 23.58 -1.94 20.46
CA LEU A 101 23.75 -3.23 19.79
C LEU A 101 23.17 -3.16 18.39
N LEU A 102 23.98 -3.49 17.38
CA LEU A 102 23.61 -3.56 15.99
C LEU A 102 23.57 -5.02 15.53
N LEU A 103 22.47 -5.46 14.93
CA LEU A 103 22.43 -6.75 14.24
C LEU A 103 22.89 -6.53 12.80
N GLN A 104 24.03 -7.12 12.42
CA GLN A 104 24.59 -6.87 11.10
C GLN A 104 23.96 -7.78 10.04
N HIS A 105 23.52 -7.16 8.94
CA HIS A 105 22.86 -7.85 7.85
C HIS A 105 23.85 -8.70 7.06
N GLU A 106 23.61 -10.02 6.97
CA GLU A 106 24.38 -10.96 6.15
C GLU A 106 25.91 -10.88 6.33
N ASN A 107 26.39 -10.48 7.52
CA ASN A 107 27.81 -10.20 7.70
C ASN A 107 28.67 -11.46 7.50
N ALA A 108 29.67 -11.34 6.61
CA ALA A 108 30.49 -12.46 6.17
C ALA A 108 31.43 -13.05 7.25
N SER A 109 31.61 -12.37 8.39
CA SER A 109 32.36 -12.91 9.54
C SER A 109 31.64 -14.11 10.19
N SER A 110 30.32 -14.22 10.04
CA SER A 110 29.55 -15.41 10.43
C SER A 110 29.47 -16.43 9.29
N THR A 111 29.41 -17.72 9.64
CA THR A 111 29.08 -18.78 8.69
C THR A 111 27.70 -18.51 8.10
N SER A 112 27.48 -18.93 6.86
CA SER A 112 26.23 -18.65 6.14
C SER A 112 25.01 -19.04 6.96
N SER A 113 25.00 -20.23 7.58
CA SER A 113 23.88 -20.71 8.40
C SER A 113 23.60 -19.86 9.64
N ASN A 114 24.55 -19.06 10.12
CA ASN A 114 24.45 -18.33 11.39
C ASN A 114 24.18 -16.84 11.19
N ARG A 115 24.24 -16.33 9.95
CA ARG A 115 24.05 -14.92 9.64
C ARG A 115 22.62 -14.45 9.93
N ILE A 116 22.49 -13.14 10.12
CA ILE A 116 21.23 -12.46 10.41
C ILE A 116 20.74 -11.73 9.17
N LEU A 117 19.51 -12.04 8.77
CA LEU A 117 18.74 -11.35 7.75
C LEU A 117 17.83 -10.33 8.44
N THR A 118 18.14 -9.05 8.23
CA THR A 118 17.35 -7.92 8.73
C THR A 118 16.21 -7.56 7.75
N PRO A 119 15.13 -6.89 8.21
CA PRO A 119 13.93 -6.67 7.39
C PRO A 119 14.15 -5.79 6.16
N ASN A 120 15.08 -4.83 6.25
CA ASN A 120 15.30 -3.80 5.22
C ASN A 120 16.59 -3.99 4.41
N GLY A 121 17.28 -5.13 4.57
CA GLY A 121 18.57 -5.36 3.88
C GLY A 121 19.74 -4.53 4.43
N THR A 122 19.52 -3.77 5.50
CA THR A 122 20.53 -2.94 6.18
C THR A 122 20.66 -3.36 7.64
N ASP A 123 21.77 -3.00 8.28
CA ASP A 123 21.98 -3.31 9.70
C ASP A 123 20.83 -2.79 10.59
N PHE A 124 20.48 -3.59 11.61
CA PHE A 124 19.30 -3.36 12.43
C PHE A 124 19.69 -2.92 13.86
N PRO A 125 19.41 -1.67 14.25
CA PRO A 125 19.71 -1.17 15.58
C PRO A 125 18.72 -1.74 16.62
N VAL A 126 19.24 -2.41 17.65
CA VAL A 126 18.40 -2.95 18.74
C VAL A 126 18.12 -1.84 19.76
N GLY A 127 16.85 -1.47 19.91
CA GLY A 127 16.39 -0.47 20.87
C GLY A 127 16.30 -0.98 22.31
N ASN A 128 15.86 -0.10 23.23
CA ASN A 128 15.80 -0.30 24.69
C ASN A 128 14.80 -1.38 25.19
N GLY A 129 14.24 -2.19 24.28
CA GLY A 129 13.32 -3.29 24.59
C GLY A 129 13.73 -4.63 23.99
N GLY A 130 14.88 -4.68 23.32
CA GLY A 130 15.32 -5.86 22.58
C GLY A 130 14.53 -6.11 21.29
N THR A 131 14.80 -7.26 20.69
CA THR A 131 14.13 -7.81 19.51
C THR A 131 14.12 -9.33 19.62
N ALA A 132 13.37 -10.01 18.77
CA ALA A 132 13.45 -11.47 18.65
C ALA A 132 14.12 -11.82 17.32
N LEU A 133 14.82 -12.95 17.30
CA LEU A 133 15.35 -13.59 16.11
C LEU A 133 14.67 -14.95 15.97
N ILE A 134 14.28 -15.31 14.75
CA ILE A 134 13.70 -16.61 14.42
C ILE A 134 14.60 -17.27 13.39
N TYR A 135 14.96 -18.53 13.61
CA TYR A 135 15.69 -19.28 12.61
C TYR A 135 14.78 -19.77 11.48
N ASP A 136 15.20 -19.53 10.24
CA ASP A 136 14.47 -19.90 9.02
C ASP A 136 15.34 -20.86 8.19
N SER A 137 14.99 -22.14 8.24
CA SER A 137 15.70 -23.22 7.55
C SER A 137 15.61 -23.10 6.02
N SER A 138 14.56 -22.49 5.47
CA SER A 138 14.44 -22.26 4.02
C SER A 138 15.48 -21.28 3.50
N LYS A 139 15.87 -20.31 4.34
CA LYS A 139 16.90 -19.31 4.02
C LYS A 139 18.27 -19.68 4.58
N GLN A 140 18.34 -20.64 5.51
CA GLN A 140 19.53 -20.97 6.28
C GLN A 140 20.06 -19.72 7.00
N ARG A 141 19.18 -18.95 7.65
CA ARG A 141 19.49 -17.67 8.31
C ARG A 141 18.65 -17.47 9.56
N TRP A 142 19.18 -16.68 10.49
CA TRP A 142 18.37 -16.02 11.51
C TRP A 142 17.68 -14.81 10.90
N ARG A 143 16.40 -14.61 11.19
CA ARG A 143 15.63 -13.44 10.76
C ARG A 143 15.25 -12.61 11.95
N VAL A 144 15.36 -11.29 11.84
CA VAL A 144 14.81 -10.38 12.85
C VAL A 144 13.29 -10.46 12.82
N ALA A 145 12.70 -10.91 13.92
CA ALA A 145 11.27 -10.89 14.12
C ALA A 145 10.85 -9.46 14.42
N THR A 146 10.13 -8.84 13.50
CA THR A 146 9.43 -7.59 13.79
C THR A 146 8.16 -7.89 14.59
N PRO A 147 7.59 -6.91 15.32
CA PRO A 147 6.29 -7.08 15.98
C PRO A 147 5.17 -7.54 15.02
N GLU A 148 5.31 -7.29 13.71
CA GLU A 148 4.40 -7.83 12.68
C GLU A 148 4.60 -9.33 12.37
N GLN A 149 5.65 -9.99 12.90
CA GLN A 149 6.03 -11.37 12.60
C GLN A 149 5.90 -12.37 13.75
N LEU A 150 5.53 -11.94 14.96
CA LEU A 150 5.23 -12.84 16.08
C LEU A 150 3.75 -13.24 16.16
N GLY A 151 3.01 -13.14 15.05
CA GLY A 151 1.60 -13.51 14.95
C GLY A 151 1.07 -13.93 13.58
N SER A 152 1.89 -14.05 12.51
CA SER A 152 1.43 -14.63 11.23
C SER A 152 2.60 -14.98 10.31
N GLY A 153 2.66 -16.22 9.83
CA GLY A 153 3.69 -16.74 8.93
C GLY A 153 3.56 -16.27 7.48
N GLY A 154 3.68 -14.97 7.21
CA GLY A 154 3.72 -14.45 5.84
C GLY A 154 4.25 -13.01 5.78
N SER A 155 5.20 -12.76 4.88
CA SER A 155 5.61 -11.41 4.51
C SER A 155 4.41 -10.64 3.96
N PHE A 156 3.86 -9.68 4.71
CA PHE A 156 2.90 -8.74 4.12
C PHE A 156 3.67 -7.65 3.37
N SER A 157 3.89 -7.85 2.06
CA SER A 157 4.23 -6.75 1.15
C SER A 157 2.93 -6.04 0.78
N GLY A 158 2.43 -5.19 1.67
CA GLY A 158 1.25 -4.35 1.41
C GLY A 158 1.56 -3.19 0.46
N TRP A 159 0.51 -2.53 -0.05
CA TRP A 159 0.67 -1.26 -0.76
C TRP A 159 0.82 -0.11 0.24
N GLY A 160 1.93 0.61 0.20
CA GLY A 160 2.24 1.71 1.12
C GLY A 160 1.41 2.97 0.84
N LEU A 161 1.15 3.77 1.89
CA LEU A 161 0.44 5.06 1.78
C LEU A 161 1.21 6.10 0.95
N SER A 162 2.54 6.00 0.92
CA SER A 162 3.43 6.79 0.07
C SER A 162 3.76 6.12 -1.26
N GLY A 163 3.13 4.98 -1.56
CA GLY A 163 3.47 4.12 -2.70
C GLY A 163 4.67 3.20 -2.44
N ASN A 164 4.89 2.28 -3.39
CA ASN A 164 5.95 1.29 -3.38
C ASN A 164 6.94 1.58 -4.54
N ALA A 165 8.25 1.57 -4.28
CA ALA A 165 9.27 1.67 -5.32
C ALA A 165 9.70 0.28 -5.82
N GLY A 166 10.16 0.17 -7.08
CA GLY A 166 10.72 -1.08 -7.63
C GLY A 166 9.69 -2.17 -7.97
N THR A 167 8.41 -1.82 -8.13
CA THR A 167 7.35 -2.77 -8.46
C THR A 167 7.50 -3.37 -9.86
N ASN A 168 7.18 -4.66 -10.01
CA ASN A 168 7.00 -5.33 -11.29
C ASN A 168 5.49 -5.48 -11.61
N PRO A 169 4.94 -4.80 -12.63
CA PRO A 169 3.51 -4.84 -12.95
C PRO A 169 2.93 -6.24 -13.24
N SER A 170 3.78 -7.22 -13.60
CA SER A 170 3.32 -8.60 -13.84
C SER A 170 3.07 -9.39 -12.56
N THR A 171 3.60 -8.96 -11.41
CA THR A 171 3.54 -9.70 -10.14
C THR A 171 3.18 -8.86 -8.93
N ASN A 172 3.18 -7.52 -9.04
CA ASN A 172 2.83 -6.60 -7.95
C ASN A 172 1.64 -5.75 -8.37
N PHE A 173 0.56 -5.81 -7.59
CA PHE A 173 -0.67 -5.07 -7.86
C PHE A 173 -1.50 -4.90 -6.58
N ILE A 174 -2.44 -3.95 -6.62
CA ILE A 174 -3.53 -3.85 -5.65
C ILE A 174 -4.69 -4.68 -6.21
N GLY A 175 -5.05 -5.78 -5.56
CA GLY A 175 -6.12 -6.64 -6.05
C GLY A 175 -6.19 -8.00 -5.37
N THR A 176 -7.01 -8.86 -5.94
CA THR A 176 -7.22 -10.25 -5.56
C THR A 176 -6.64 -11.17 -6.65
N THR A 177 -6.26 -12.40 -6.30
CA THR A 177 -5.76 -13.43 -7.24
C THR A 177 -6.80 -14.51 -7.54
N ASP A 178 -7.91 -14.50 -6.81
CA ASP A 178 -9.01 -15.42 -6.92
C ASP A 178 -10.26 -14.74 -7.51
N ASN A 179 -11.36 -15.47 -7.62
CA ASN A 179 -12.63 -14.98 -8.17
C ASN A 179 -13.42 -14.15 -7.14
N THR A 180 -12.72 -13.30 -6.39
CA THR A 180 -13.26 -12.44 -5.33
C THR A 180 -13.08 -10.98 -5.73
N GLU A 181 -14.04 -10.14 -5.34
CA GLU A 181 -14.03 -8.71 -5.63
C GLU A 181 -12.98 -7.90 -4.84
N LEU A 182 -12.48 -6.84 -5.46
CA LEU A 182 -11.68 -5.81 -4.79
C LEU A 182 -12.58 -4.63 -4.42
N ASN A 183 -12.58 -4.25 -3.14
CA ASN A 183 -13.41 -3.18 -2.61
C ASN A 183 -12.59 -2.05 -1.98
N ILE A 184 -12.89 -0.81 -2.37
CA ILE A 184 -12.37 0.42 -1.73
C ILE A 184 -13.48 1.01 -0.88
N ARG A 185 -13.21 1.16 0.42
CA ARG A 185 -14.21 1.55 1.42
C ARG A 185 -13.84 2.83 2.16
N THR A 186 -14.85 3.59 2.56
CA THR A 186 -14.73 4.66 3.55
C THR A 186 -15.88 4.54 4.55
N ASN A 187 -15.61 4.76 5.85
CA ASN A 187 -16.60 4.54 6.91
C ASN A 187 -17.22 3.11 6.86
N ASN A 188 -16.42 2.10 6.53
CA ASN A 188 -16.87 0.73 6.32
C ASN A 188 -18.00 0.57 5.28
N VAL A 189 -18.11 1.50 4.32
CA VAL A 189 -19.05 1.46 3.20
C VAL A 189 -18.27 1.36 1.89
N GLU A 190 -18.71 0.47 1.00
CA GLU A 190 -18.17 0.33 -0.35
C GLU A 190 -18.42 1.60 -1.17
N ARG A 191 -17.32 2.18 -1.66
CA ARG A 191 -17.35 3.37 -2.52
C ARG A 191 -16.96 3.01 -3.94
N VAL A 192 -16.00 2.09 -4.10
CA VAL A 192 -15.61 1.53 -5.39
C VAL A 192 -15.51 0.01 -5.25
N THR A 193 -16.09 -0.70 -6.21
CA THR A 193 -16.05 -2.15 -6.30
C THR A 193 -15.53 -2.55 -7.67
N VAL A 194 -14.54 -3.44 -7.71
CA VAL A 194 -14.17 -4.19 -8.91
C VAL A 194 -14.62 -5.62 -8.67
N ASN A 195 -15.74 -6.00 -9.28
CA ASN A 195 -16.31 -7.33 -9.07
C ASN A 195 -15.49 -8.40 -9.80
N SER A 196 -15.76 -9.67 -9.51
CA SER A 196 -15.04 -10.80 -10.11
C SER A 196 -15.26 -10.95 -11.63
N ALA A 197 -16.28 -10.32 -12.21
CA ALA A 197 -16.48 -10.22 -13.65
C ALA A 197 -15.68 -9.07 -14.32
N GLY A 198 -14.89 -8.34 -13.54
CA GLY A 198 -14.10 -7.19 -13.99
C GLY A 198 -14.94 -5.96 -14.31
N ASN A 199 -16.11 -5.81 -13.69
CA ASN A 199 -16.92 -4.60 -13.76
C ASN A 199 -16.56 -3.66 -12.60
N VAL A 200 -16.51 -2.36 -12.88
CA VAL A 200 -16.19 -1.32 -11.90
C VAL A 200 -17.46 -0.56 -11.52
N GLY A 201 -17.82 -0.59 -10.24
CA GLY A 201 -18.90 0.18 -9.66
C GLY A 201 -18.35 1.35 -8.84
N ILE A 202 -18.90 2.55 -9.02
CA ILE A 202 -18.69 3.70 -8.13
C ILE A 202 -20.02 4.01 -7.46
N GLY A 203 -20.11 3.78 -6.15
CA GLY A 203 -21.37 3.81 -5.40
C GLY A 203 -22.30 2.62 -5.69
N SER A 204 -21.87 1.64 -6.49
CA SER A 204 -22.61 0.40 -6.79
C SER A 204 -21.80 -0.81 -6.31
N PRO A 205 -22.29 -1.59 -5.32
CA PRO A 205 -21.61 -2.79 -4.84
C PRO A 205 -21.77 -4.00 -5.77
N SER A 206 -22.65 -3.92 -6.77
CA SER A 206 -22.93 -5.03 -7.70
C SER A 206 -23.06 -4.52 -9.13
N PRO A 207 -21.97 -3.99 -9.71
CA PRO A 207 -22.02 -3.38 -11.03
C PRO A 207 -22.33 -4.41 -12.13
N THR A 208 -23.34 -4.10 -12.94
CA THR A 208 -23.85 -4.96 -14.03
C THR A 208 -23.21 -4.64 -15.38
N THR A 209 -22.56 -3.48 -15.49
CA THR A 209 -21.83 -3.01 -16.69
C THR A 209 -20.36 -2.77 -16.38
N LYS A 210 -19.53 -2.67 -17.42
CA LYS A 210 -18.06 -2.50 -17.24
C LYS A 210 -17.69 -1.30 -16.37
N LEU A 211 -18.42 -0.21 -16.51
CA LEU A 211 -18.40 0.92 -15.60
C LEU A 211 -19.84 1.27 -15.23
N GLU A 212 -20.13 1.32 -13.94
CA GLU A 212 -21.41 1.73 -13.39
C GLU A 212 -21.17 2.80 -12.32
N VAL A 213 -21.84 3.94 -12.44
CA VAL A 213 -21.74 5.05 -11.47
C VAL A 213 -23.14 5.33 -10.93
N THR A 214 -23.33 5.14 -9.63
CA THR A 214 -24.59 5.47 -8.96
C THR A 214 -24.54 6.93 -8.50
N GLY A 215 -25.20 7.81 -9.24
CA GLY A 215 -25.25 9.24 -8.97
C GLY A 215 -24.78 10.08 -10.16
N ASP A 216 -24.41 11.33 -9.89
CA ASP A 216 -24.00 12.26 -10.93
C ASP A 216 -22.58 12.00 -11.45
N PHE A 217 -22.40 12.05 -12.77
CA PHE A 217 -21.10 12.05 -13.44
C PHE A 217 -20.77 13.45 -13.94
N ARG A 218 -19.70 14.06 -13.44
CA ARG A 218 -19.31 15.43 -13.79
C ARG A 218 -17.94 15.46 -14.49
N LEU A 219 -17.92 16.08 -15.66
CA LEU A 219 -16.70 16.41 -16.40
C LEU A 219 -16.26 17.85 -16.06
N ASN A 220 -15.09 18.00 -15.45
CA ASN A 220 -14.61 19.32 -14.98
C ASN A 220 -13.67 20.05 -15.95
N LYS A 221 -13.07 19.33 -16.90
CA LYS A 221 -12.19 19.94 -17.91
C LYS A 221 -13.05 20.54 -19.02
N LYS A 222 -12.92 21.85 -19.25
CA LYS A 222 -13.55 22.55 -20.37
C LYS A 222 -12.54 23.43 -21.10
N THR A 223 -12.69 23.54 -22.42
CA THR A 223 -12.01 24.56 -23.23
C THR A 223 -12.97 25.71 -23.44
N THR A 224 -12.53 26.95 -23.22
CA THR A 224 -13.39 28.13 -23.41
C THR A 224 -12.98 28.87 -24.68
N ILE A 225 -13.94 29.10 -25.57
CA ILE A 225 -13.76 29.85 -26.81
C ILE A 225 -14.31 31.25 -26.61
N ASN A 226 -13.43 32.25 -26.68
CA ASN A 226 -13.75 33.67 -26.49
C ASN A 226 -13.65 34.49 -27.80
N THR A 227 -13.57 33.82 -28.95
CA THR A 227 -13.46 34.48 -30.26
C THR A 227 -14.62 34.08 -31.17
N VAL A 228 -15.11 35.02 -31.97
CA VAL A 228 -16.15 34.81 -33.00
C VAL A 228 -15.51 34.44 -34.34
N GLY A 229 -16.31 33.97 -35.29
CA GLY A 229 -15.88 33.63 -36.65
C GLY A 229 -15.81 32.13 -36.93
N THR A 230 -15.18 31.78 -38.05
CA THR A 230 -15.17 30.41 -38.59
C THR A 230 -13.94 29.62 -38.13
N GLN A 231 -14.16 28.38 -37.70
CA GLN A 231 -13.16 27.42 -37.24
C GLN A 231 -13.21 26.18 -38.13
N ASN A 232 -12.11 25.88 -38.81
CA ASN A 232 -12.00 24.74 -39.72
C ASN A 232 -11.58 23.45 -39.02
N ALA A 233 -10.86 23.59 -37.91
CA ALA A 233 -10.37 22.48 -37.09
C ALA A 233 -10.23 23.01 -35.65
N LEU A 234 -11.35 23.15 -34.95
CA LEU A 234 -11.35 23.70 -33.59
C LEU A 234 -10.60 22.74 -32.64
N ASP A 235 -9.47 23.18 -32.09
CA ASP A 235 -8.72 22.40 -31.11
C ASP A 235 -9.46 22.33 -29.76
N ARG A 236 -9.68 21.10 -29.29
CA ARG A 236 -10.33 20.81 -28.03
C ARG A 236 -9.39 20.91 -26.83
N LEU A 237 -8.08 20.91 -27.03
CA LEU A 237 -7.04 20.83 -25.98
C LEU A 237 -7.27 19.64 -25.02
N GLY A 238 -7.81 18.56 -25.58
CA GLY A 238 -8.20 17.34 -24.85
C GLY A 238 -9.30 17.56 -23.82
N ALA A 239 -10.18 18.56 -24.00
CA ALA A 239 -11.36 18.76 -23.15
C ALA A 239 -12.58 17.98 -23.68
N PRO A 240 -13.36 17.34 -22.80
CA PRO A 240 -14.65 16.72 -23.15
C PRO A 240 -15.78 17.74 -23.28
N ILE A 241 -15.54 18.99 -22.87
CA ILE A 241 -16.49 20.09 -22.95
C ILE A 241 -15.83 21.28 -23.66
N ILE A 242 -16.57 21.92 -24.57
CA ILE A 242 -16.21 23.24 -25.12
C ILE A 242 -17.31 24.23 -24.76
N TYR A 243 -16.92 25.33 -24.13
CA TYR A 243 -17.79 26.43 -23.76
C TYR A 243 -17.54 27.63 -24.68
N PHE A 244 -18.55 28.07 -25.41
CA PHE A 244 -18.48 29.28 -26.22
C PHE A 244 -18.96 30.46 -25.39
N ASN A 245 -18.02 31.35 -25.05
CA ASN A 245 -18.24 32.50 -24.20
C ASN A 245 -17.98 33.78 -24.98
N THR A 246 -18.82 34.02 -25.98
CA THR A 246 -18.70 35.20 -26.84
C THR A 246 -20.05 35.87 -27.04
N THR A 247 -20.03 37.06 -27.64
CA THR A 247 -21.23 37.69 -28.17
C THR A 247 -21.11 37.68 -29.69
N GLY A 248 -22.04 37.00 -30.36
CA GLY A 248 -22.03 36.85 -31.82
C GLY A 248 -21.85 35.41 -32.29
N THR A 249 -21.49 35.26 -33.57
CA THR A 249 -21.53 33.98 -34.29
C THR A 249 -20.19 33.25 -34.27
N VAL A 250 -20.21 31.98 -33.90
CA VAL A 250 -19.11 31.02 -34.07
C VAL A 250 -19.56 29.96 -35.06
N THR A 251 -18.77 29.73 -36.12
CA THR A 251 -19.05 28.71 -37.13
C THR A 251 -17.99 27.62 -37.05
N LEU A 252 -18.41 26.37 -36.88
CA LEU A 252 -17.56 25.19 -36.88
C LEU A 252 -17.76 24.44 -38.18
N ASN A 253 -16.69 24.37 -38.97
CA ASN A 253 -16.59 23.47 -40.11
C ASN A 253 -16.01 22.11 -39.68
N GLY A 254 -15.18 22.11 -38.63
CA GLY A 254 -14.59 20.91 -38.06
C GLY A 254 -14.06 21.13 -36.65
N ILE A 255 -13.89 20.03 -35.92
CA ILE A 255 -13.36 19.97 -34.56
C ILE A 255 -12.19 19.00 -34.56
N ALA A 256 -11.01 19.51 -34.23
CA ALA A 256 -9.78 18.75 -34.25
C ALA A 256 -9.70 17.76 -33.07
N GLY A 257 -9.20 16.57 -33.38
CA GLY A 257 -8.86 15.57 -32.38
C GLY A 257 -10.07 14.80 -31.87
N GLY A 258 -10.13 13.52 -32.22
CA GLY A 258 -11.15 12.59 -31.78
C GLY A 258 -10.61 11.16 -31.79
N SER A 259 -11.28 10.28 -31.07
CA SER A 259 -11.02 8.86 -31.04
C SER A 259 -12.35 8.16 -30.88
N ASP A 260 -12.47 6.99 -31.50
CA ASP A 260 -13.73 6.25 -31.56
C ASP A 260 -14.37 6.10 -30.17
N GLY A 261 -15.67 6.38 -30.07
CA GLY A 261 -16.43 6.33 -28.82
C GLY A 261 -16.35 7.58 -27.94
N MET A 262 -15.57 8.60 -28.31
CA MET A 262 -15.48 9.84 -27.52
C MET A 262 -16.76 10.67 -27.59
N ILE A 263 -17.25 11.10 -26.42
CA ILE A 263 -18.34 12.08 -26.31
C ILE A 263 -17.76 13.49 -26.13
N LEU A 264 -18.37 14.47 -26.80
CA LEU A 264 -18.07 15.89 -26.66
C LEU A 264 -19.34 16.67 -26.41
N TYR A 265 -19.31 17.57 -25.44
CA TYR A 265 -20.40 18.52 -25.20
C TYR A 265 -19.96 19.94 -25.53
N LEU A 266 -20.67 20.58 -26.45
CA LEU A 266 -20.55 21.98 -26.78
C LEU A 266 -21.70 22.73 -26.13
N TYR A 267 -21.44 23.88 -25.51
CA TYR A 267 -22.52 24.74 -25.04
C TYR A 267 -22.16 26.21 -25.12
N THR A 268 -23.19 27.04 -25.28
CA THR A 268 -23.05 28.46 -25.54
C THR A 268 -23.46 29.31 -24.33
N SER A 269 -22.94 30.54 -24.26
CA SER A 269 -23.49 31.57 -23.38
C SER A 269 -24.80 32.12 -23.96
N SER A 270 -25.53 32.96 -23.21
CA SER A 270 -26.82 33.48 -23.63
C SER A 270 -26.82 34.38 -24.87
N SER A 271 -25.66 34.83 -25.35
CA SER A 271 -25.54 35.87 -26.40
C SER A 271 -24.88 35.36 -27.69
N ASN A 272 -24.82 34.04 -27.84
CA ASN A 272 -24.10 33.36 -28.91
C ASN A 272 -25.02 32.83 -30.02
N THR A 273 -24.46 32.73 -31.22
CA THR A 273 -24.96 31.82 -32.26
C THR A 273 -23.85 30.84 -32.59
N LEU A 274 -24.10 29.54 -32.42
CA LEU A 274 -23.17 28.47 -32.77
C LEU A 274 -23.70 27.74 -34.02
N ILE A 275 -22.90 27.74 -35.07
CA ILE A 275 -23.22 27.12 -36.36
C ILE A 275 -22.31 25.90 -36.54
N LEU A 276 -22.87 24.72 -36.78
CA LEU A 276 -22.13 23.49 -37.11
C LEU A 276 -22.45 23.14 -38.57
N ASN A 277 -21.46 23.25 -39.45
CA ASN A 277 -21.63 22.91 -40.86
C ASN A 277 -21.46 21.39 -41.07
N ASN A 278 -22.38 20.82 -41.85
CA ASN A 278 -22.32 19.40 -42.20
C ASN A 278 -21.20 19.12 -43.21
N GLU A 279 -20.29 18.22 -42.87
CA GLU A 279 -19.31 17.55 -43.76
C GLU A 279 -18.69 18.49 -44.81
N THR A 280 -18.14 19.61 -44.35
CA THR A 280 -17.70 20.68 -45.23
C THR A 280 -16.19 20.67 -45.48
N SER A 281 -15.79 21.03 -46.69
CA SER A 281 -14.44 20.86 -47.22
C SER A 281 -13.33 21.84 -46.74
N PRO A 282 -13.53 22.87 -45.90
CA PRO A 282 -12.37 23.46 -45.25
C PRO A 282 -11.93 22.64 -44.00
N ALA A 283 -12.75 21.71 -43.50
CA ALA A 283 -12.34 20.77 -42.45
C ALA A 283 -11.77 19.48 -43.06
N ALA A 284 -10.70 18.96 -42.44
CA ALA A 284 -10.17 17.64 -42.77
C ALA A 284 -11.20 16.55 -42.44
N PHE A 285 -11.21 15.46 -43.20
CA PHE A 285 -12.20 14.38 -43.06
C PHE A 285 -12.37 13.90 -41.61
N ASN A 286 -11.26 13.73 -40.90
CA ASN A 286 -11.21 13.27 -39.50
C ASN A 286 -11.77 14.27 -38.47
N ASP A 287 -11.95 15.53 -38.87
CA ASP A 287 -12.42 16.63 -38.02
C ASP A 287 -13.84 17.07 -38.39
N GLN A 288 -14.39 16.57 -39.50
CA GLN A 288 -15.69 16.97 -40.00
C GLN A 288 -16.82 16.64 -39.02
N ILE A 289 -17.87 17.46 -39.09
CA ILE A 289 -19.07 17.31 -38.30
C ILE A 289 -20.17 16.75 -39.21
N VAL A 290 -20.75 15.63 -38.82
CA VAL A 290 -21.94 15.05 -39.43
C VAL A 290 -23.16 15.48 -38.61
N THR A 291 -24.03 16.28 -39.21
CA THR A 291 -25.32 16.64 -38.63
C THR A 291 -26.37 15.60 -39.04
N HIS A 292 -27.31 15.28 -38.15
CA HIS A 292 -28.40 14.34 -38.47
C HIS A 292 -29.29 14.79 -39.63
N THR A 293 -29.30 16.08 -39.95
CA THR A 293 -30.19 16.67 -40.97
C THR A 293 -29.55 16.72 -42.35
N GLY A 294 -28.25 16.40 -42.48
CA GLY A 294 -27.47 16.59 -43.70
C GLY A 294 -27.22 18.06 -44.09
N GLY A 295 -27.73 19.00 -43.29
CA GLY A 295 -27.56 20.44 -43.45
C GLY A 295 -26.94 21.09 -42.22
N THR A 296 -26.68 22.39 -42.29
CA THR A 296 -26.10 23.13 -41.16
C THR A 296 -27.04 23.11 -39.94
N LEU A 297 -26.48 22.84 -38.76
CA LEU A 297 -27.16 22.97 -37.47
C LEU A 297 -26.82 24.32 -36.84
N THR A 298 -27.83 25.06 -36.38
CA THR A 298 -27.64 26.36 -35.73
C THR A 298 -28.25 26.34 -34.34
N ILE A 299 -27.47 26.73 -33.33
CA ILE A 299 -27.90 26.89 -31.94
C ILE A 299 -27.82 28.38 -31.61
N THR A 300 -28.90 28.96 -31.09
CA THR A 300 -28.96 30.39 -30.74
C THR A 300 -29.20 30.57 -29.24
N GLY A 301 -28.62 31.61 -28.65
CA GLY A 301 -28.75 31.86 -27.23
C GLY A 301 -28.06 30.78 -26.39
N ARG A 302 -28.70 30.38 -25.29
CA ARG A 302 -28.15 29.39 -24.34
C ARG A 302 -28.61 27.98 -24.71
N GLY A 303 -27.89 27.35 -25.63
CA GLY A 303 -28.10 25.97 -26.04
C GLY A 303 -26.85 25.12 -25.92
N GLY A 304 -26.96 23.87 -26.35
CA GLY A 304 -25.86 22.92 -26.36
C GLY A 304 -26.06 21.79 -27.36
N VAL A 305 -24.96 21.17 -27.75
CA VAL A 305 -24.95 20.02 -28.67
C VAL A 305 -23.96 18.98 -28.17
N THR A 306 -24.40 17.73 -28.18
CA THR A 306 -23.59 16.56 -27.85
C THR A 306 -23.17 15.89 -29.15
N LEU A 307 -21.89 15.57 -29.26
CA LEU A 307 -21.30 14.86 -30.38
C LEU A 307 -20.65 13.56 -29.92
N LEU A 308 -20.72 12.54 -30.76
CA LEU A 308 -20.00 11.28 -30.66
C LEU A 308 -18.95 11.24 -31.77
N TYR A 309 -17.71 10.87 -31.43
CA TYR A 309 -16.72 10.55 -32.44
C TYR A 309 -16.86 9.10 -32.87
N GLU A 310 -17.02 8.89 -34.16
CA GLU A 310 -17.05 7.55 -34.74
C GLU A 310 -16.75 7.62 -36.23
N ASN A 311 -16.26 6.51 -36.79
CA ASN A 311 -15.94 6.40 -38.22
C ASN A 311 -15.07 7.56 -38.75
N SER A 312 -14.15 8.06 -37.92
CA SER A 312 -13.31 9.22 -38.22
C SER A 312 -14.08 10.53 -38.44
N GLY A 313 -15.12 10.82 -37.66
CA GLY A 313 -15.81 12.12 -37.70
C GLY A 313 -16.66 12.39 -36.46
N TRP A 314 -17.06 13.65 -36.28
CA TRP A 314 -17.94 14.07 -35.20
C TRP A 314 -19.40 13.98 -35.61
N ARG A 315 -20.14 13.00 -35.13
CA ARG A 315 -21.59 12.94 -35.32
C ARG A 315 -22.30 13.70 -34.21
N VAL A 316 -23.17 14.65 -34.57
CA VAL A 316 -24.14 15.21 -33.60
C VAL A 316 -25.06 14.09 -33.14
N ILE A 317 -25.21 13.85 -31.84
CA ILE A 317 -26.11 12.82 -31.28
C ILE A 317 -27.31 13.39 -30.50
N GLY A 318 -27.28 14.69 -30.19
CA GLY A 318 -28.39 15.38 -29.55
C GLY A 318 -28.09 16.86 -29.38
N TYR A 319 -29.11 17.69 -29.33
CA TYR A 319 -28.96 19.14 -29.13
C TYR A 319 -30.17 19.73 -28.40
N ALA A 320 -29.96 20.89 -27.80
CA ALA A 320 -30.97 21.71 -27.15
C ALA A 320 -30.72 23.18 -27.49
N GLU A 321 -31.80 23.93 -27.70
CA GLU A 321 -31.81 25.38 -27.93
C GLU A 321 -32.29 26.13 -26.69
#